data_AF-A0A967SR25-F1
#
_entry.id   AF-A0A967SR25-F1
#
_cell.length_a   1.000
_cell.length_b   1.000
_cell.length_c   1.000
_cell.angle_alpha   90.00
_cell.angle_beta   90.00
_cell.angle_gamma   90.00
#
_symmetry.space_group_name_H-M   'P 1'
#
loop_
_entity.id
_entity.type
_entity.pdbx_description
1 polymer ?
#
loop_
_entity_poly.entity_id
_entity_poly.type
_entity_poly.pdbx_seq_one_letter_code
_entity_poly.pdbx_strand_id
1 'polypeptide(L)'
;MANKLRHREFAVIGLGRFGSGVALTLEAHDYHVLGIDQNLDIVQRLSDRITHVAALDATDEEALREIDIVSFDTVVVAIGDDF
;
A
#
# COMPACT_ATOMS: atom_id res chain seq x y z
N MET A 1 25.83 6.75 17.80
CA MET A 1 25.55 5.75 16.73
C MET A 1 24.47 6.34 15.84
N ALA A 2 24.68 6.32 14.52
CA ALA A 2 23.91 7.14 13.57
C ALA A 2 22.42 6.79 13.59
N ASN A 3 21.57 7.79 13.88
CA ASN A 3 20.14 7.72 13.62
C ASN A 3 19.97 7.75 12.09
N LYS A 4 19.90 6.56 11.47
CA LYS A 4 19.54 6.45 10.06
C LYS A 4 18.12 7.01 9.96
N LEU A 5 17.96 8.14 9.26
CA LEU A 5 16.65 8.64 8.86
C LEU A 5 15.99 7.54 8.01
N ARG A 6 15.28 6.61 8.66
CA ARG A 6 14.46 5.63 7.98
C ARG A 6 13.36 6.43 7.31
N HIS A 7 13.33 6.43 5.97
CA HIS A 7 12.14 6.86 5.26
C HIS A 7 11.03 5.92 5.72
N ARG A 8 9.95 6.48 6.26
CA ARG A 8 8.86 5.65 6.77
C ARG A 8 8.17 4.97 5.60
N GLU A 9 8.05 3.66 5.68
CA GLU A 9 7.40 2.83 4.66
C GLU A 9 5.95 2.55 5.07
N PHE A 10 5.03 2.77 4.14
CA PHE A 10 3.61 2.56 4.33
C PHE A 10 3.08 1.52 3.36
N ALA A 11 2.22 0.62 3.85
CA ALA A 11 1.38 -0.20 2.99
C ALA A 11 -0.08 0.28 3.12
N VAL A 12 -0.80 0.38 2.01
CA VAL A 12 -2.22 0.74 1.99
C VAL A 12 -2.99 -0.39 1.30
N ILE A 13 -3.77 -1.13 2.08
CA ILE A 13 -4.61 -2.24 1.61
C ILE A 13 -6.01 -1.71 1.32
N GLY A 14 -6.49 -1.94 0.10
CA GLY A 14 -7.72 -1.36 -0.44
C GLY A 14 -7.45 0.02 -1.06
N LEU A 15 -7.52 0.10 -2.38
CA LEU A 15 -7.30 1.31 -3.18
C LEU A 15 -8.61 1.88 -3.75
N GLY A 16 -9.70 1.70 -3.00
CA GLY A 16 -10.95 2.43 -3.19
C GLY A 16 -10.79 3.93 -2.95
N ARG A 17 -11.90 4.67 -2.85
CA ARG A 17 -11.88 6.14 -2.74
C ARG A 17 -11.01 6.66 -1.58
N PHE A 18 -11.09 6.03 -0.42
CA PHE A 18 -10.34 6.45 0.76
C PHE A 18 -8.87 6.05 0.67
N GLY A 19 -8.58 4.75 0.48
CA GLY A 19 -7.21 4.25 0.48
C GLY A 19 -6.34 4.83 -0.64
N SER A 20 -6.90 5.02 -1.85
CA SER A 20 -6.16 5.71 -2.92
C SER A 20 -5.81 7.16 -2.54
N GLY A 21 -6.73 7.89 -1.89
CA GLY A 21 -6.46 9.24 -1.39
C GLY A 21 -5.35 9.28 -0.34
N VAL A 22 -5.35 8.33 0.58
CA VAL A 22 -4.27 8.17 1.57
C VAL A 22 -2.93 7.88 0.88
N ALA A 23 -2.89 6.88 0.01
CA ALA A 23 -1.66 6.47 -0.68
C ALA A 23 -1.06 7.60 -1.51
N LEU A 24 -1.89 8.31 -2.28
CA LEU A 24 -1.45 9.45 -3.09
C LEU A 24 -0.95 10.63 -2.25
N THR A 25 -1.56 10.86 -1.08
CA THR A 25 -1.12 11.92 -0.17
C THR A 25 0.23 11.57 0.45
N LEU A 26 0.42 10.32 0.85
CA LEU A 26 1.70 9.84 1.39
C LEU A 26 2.82 9.91 0.34
N GLU A 27 2.57 9.45 -0.90
CA GLU A 27 3.54 9.60 -2.01
C GLU A 27 3.88 11.07 -2.27
N ALA A 28 2.89 11.97 -2.25
CA ALA A 28 3.10 13.42 -2.43
C ALA A 28 3.92 14.07 -1.30
N HIS A 29 4.08 13.39 -0.16
CA HIS A 29 4.92 13.80 0.97
C HIS A 29 6.27 13.06 1.00
N ASP A 30 6.69 12.46 -0.12
CA ASP A 30 7.94 11.72 -0.26
C ASP A 30 8.07 10.51 0.68
N TYR A 31 6.94 9.94 1.12
CA TYR A 31 6.92 8.63 1.77
C TYR A 31 6.90 7.51 0.74
N HIS A 32 7.50 6.37 1.09
CA HIS A 32 7.43 5.17 0.27
C HIS A 32 6.11 4.45 0.53
N VAL A 33 5.30 4.25 -0.50
CA VAL A 33 4.00 3.61 -0.38
C VAL A 33 3.90 2.38 -1.27
N LEU A 34 3.45 1.26 -0.68
CA LEU A 34 2.93 0.11 -1.40
C LEU A 34 1.40 0.14 -1.37
N GLY A 35 0.77 0.38 -2.51
CA GLY A 35 -0.68 0.24 -2.65
C GLY A 35 -1.08 -1.20 -3.00
N ILE A 36 -2.09 -1.74 -2.33
CA ILE A 36 -2.55 -3.12 -2.53
C ILE A 36 -4.05 -3.11 -2.79
N ASP A 37 -4.50 -3.76 -3.86
CA ASP A 37 -5.92 -3.99 -4.12
C ASP A 37 -6.08 -5.30 -4.91
N GLN A 38 -7.21 -5.99 -4.75
CA GLN A 38 -7.50 -7.20 -5.54
C GLN A 38 -7.94 -6.88 -6.98
N ASN A 39 -8.47 -5.67 -7.21
CA ASN A 39 -8.96 -5.24 -8.50
C ASN A 39 -7.81 -4.73 -9.40
N LEU A 40 -7.47 -5.54 -10.40
CA LEU A 40 -6.43 -5.24 -11.39
C LEU A 40 -6.63 -3.90 -12.12
N ASP A 41 -7.87 -3.48 -12.39
CA ASP A 41 -8.15 -2.20 -13.06
C ASP A 41 -7.77 -1.02 -12.17
N ILE A 42 -7.99 -1.14 -10.86
CA ILE A 42 -7.60 -0.13 -9.87
C ILE A 42 -6.07 -0.03 -9.80
N VAL A 43 -5.39 -1.19 -9.73
CA VAL A 43 -3.93 -1.29 -9.68
C VAL A 43 -3.29 -0.66 -10.92
N GLN A 44 -3.74 -1.03 -12.12
CA GLN A 44 -3.23 -0.47 -13.37
C GLN A 44 -3.46 1.04 -13.48
N ARG A 45 -4.61 1.54 -13.03
CA ARG A 45 -4.88 2.98 -13.04
C ARG A 45 -3.98 3.76 -12.07
N LEU A 46 -3.57 3.13 -10.97
CA LEU A 46 -2.78 3.77 -9.93
C LEU A 46 -1.27 3.55 -10.08
N SER A 47 -0.82 2.60 -10.90
CA SER A 47 0.62 2.40 -11.17
C SER A 47 1.28 3.60 -11.83
N ASP A 48 0.50 4.46 -12.49
CA ASP A 48 1.00 5.71 -13.07
C ASP A 48 1.20 6.83 -12.02
N ARG A 49 0.74 6.62 -10.78
CA ARG A 49 0.64 7.67 -9.75
C ARG A 49 1.23 7.29 -8.40
N ILE A 50 1.33 6.02 -8.09
CA ILE A 50 1.90 5.47 -6.87
C ILE A 50 3.07 4.60 -7.31
N THR A 51 4.25 4.85 -6.73
CA THR A 51 5.50 4.22 -7.18
C THR A 51 5.45 2.69 -7.11
N HIS A 52 4.78 2.12 -6.09
CA HIS A 52 4.58 0.68 -5.96
C HIS A 52 3.11 0.35 -5.75
N VAL A 53 2.56 -0.51 -6.62
CA VAL A 53 1.22 -1.08 -6.48
C VAL A 53 1.24 -2.57 -6.80
N ALA A 54 0.46 -3.35 -6.06
CA ALA A 54 0.35 -4.79 -6.22
C ALA A 54 -1.12 -5.23 -6.30
N ALA A 55 -1.40 -6.16 -7.20
CA ALA A 55 -2.67 -6.86 -7.26
C ALA A 55 -2.61 -8.10 -6.37
N LEU A 56 -3.28 -8.06 -5.22
CA LEU A 56 -3.15 -9.09 -4.19
C LEU A 56 -4.42 -9.17 -3.34
N ASP A 57 -4.81 -10.40 -3.00
CA ASP A 57 -5.86 -10.68 -2.02
C ASP A 57 -5.26 -10.57 -0.62
N ALA A 58 -5.68 -9.55 0.14
CA ALA A 58 -5.17 -9.31 1.48
C ALA A 58 -5.78 -10.21 2.57
N THR A 59 -6.69 -11.13 2.22
CA THR A 59 -7.08 -12.25 3.10
C THR A 59 -6.08 -13.41 3.05
N ASP A 60 -5.26 -13.49 1.99
CA ASP A 60 -4.27 -14.54 1.81
C ASP A 60 -2.99 -14.19 2.59
N GLU A 61 -2.79 -14.90 3.69
CA GLU A 61 -1.63 -14.71 4.56
C GLU A 61 -0.30 -15.03 3.84
N GLU A 62 -0.27 -16.02 2.93
CA GLU A 62 0.94 -16.36 2.19
C GLU A 62 1.29 -15.23 1.22
N ALA A 63 0.29 -14.70 0.50
CA ALA A 63 0.49 -13.57 -0.39
C ALA A 63 1.04 -12.33 0.37
N LEU A 64 0.49 -12.03 1.54
CA LEU A 64 0.99 -10.95 2.40
C LEU A 64 2.43 -11.17 2.89
N ARG A 65 2.84 -12.41 3.11
CA ARG A 65 4.24 -12.74 3.48
C ARG A 65 5.19 -12.57 2.29
N GLU A 66 4.76 -12.89 1.06
CA GLU A 66 5.59 -12.73 -0.14
C GLU A 66 6.00 -11.28 -0.41
N ILE A 67 5.15 -10.32 -0.02
CA ILE A 67 5.44 -8.88 -0.11
C ILE A 67 6.15 -8.31 1.13
N ASP A 68 6.55 -9.18 2.06
CA ASP A 68 7.17 -8.82 3.35
C ASP A 68 6.37 -7.74 4.11
N ILE A 69 5.04 -7.90 4.21
CA ILE A 69 4.16 -6.88 4.80
C ILE A 69 4.57 -6.47 6.23
N VAL A 70 5.28 -7.35 6.93
CA VAL A 70 5.76 -7.15 8.31
C VAL A 70 6.95 -6.18 8.41
N SER A 71 7.64 -5.88 7.32
CA SER A 71 8.77 -4.93 7.30
C SER A 71 8.32 -3.47 7.27
N PHE A 72 7.07 -3.21 6.86
CA PHE A 72 6.49 -1.87 6.75
C PHE A 72 6.28 -1.26 8.14
N ASP A 73 6.58 0.04 8.28
CA ASP A 73 6.43 0.74 9.56
C ASP A 73 4.95 0.96 9.91
N THR A 74 4.08 1.06 8.91
CA THR A 74 2.64 1.29 9.11
C THR A 74 1.83 0.69 7.97
N VAL A 75 0.77 -0.05 8.33
CA VAL A 75 -0.20 -0.59 7.37
C VAL A 75 -1.55 0.09 7.59
N VAL A 76 -2.12 0.65 6.53
CA VAL A 76 -3.46 1.22 6.50
C VAL A 76 -4.41 0.22 5.84
N VAL A 77 -5.38 -0.28 6.60
CA VAL A 77 -6.42 -1.18 6.07
C VAL A 77 -7.66 -0.34 5.72
N ALA A 78 -7.86 -0.10 4.43
CA ALA A 78 -8.89 0.75 3.84
C ALA A 78 -9.92 -0.05 3.03
N ILE A 79 -10.30 -1.21 3.56
CA ILE A 79 -11.23 -2.15 2.95
C ILE A 79 -12.66 -1.81 3.41
N GLY A 80 -13.64 -1.84 2.49
CA GLY A 80 -15.06 -1.60 2.79
C GLY A 80 -15.85 -2.90 3.05
N ASP A 81 -17.18 -2.78 3.17
CA ASP A 81 -18.10 -3.88 3.52
C ASP A 81 -18.16 -5.08 2.55
N ASP A 82 -17.55 -5.01 1.36
CA ASP A 82 -17.45 -6.12 0.40
C ASP A 82 -16.02 -6.68 0.36
N PHE A 83 -15.63 -7.35 1.44
CA PHE A 83 -14.40 -8.15 1.49
C PHE A 83 -14.73 -9.62 1.68
#